data_AF-A0A9W6M6W0-F1
#
_entry.id   AF-A0A9W6M6W0-F1
#
_cell.length_a   1.000
_cell.length_b   1.000
_cell.length_c   1.000
_cell.angle_alpha   90.00
_cell.angle_beta   90.00
_cell.angle_gamma   90.00
#
_symmetry.space_group_name_H-M   'P 1'
#
loop_
_entity.id
_entity.type
_entity.pdbx_description
1 polymer ?
#
loop_
_entity_poly.entity_id
_entity_poly.type
_entity_poly.pdbx_seq_one_letter_code
_entity_poly.pdbx_strand_id
1 'polypeptide(L)'
;MSTPTPRSHAEPMAFTGIEFFRGAIAAWLWALGLTTLGWAVVAAGIGGIIALIYATPAVTAATVLFAVVAWALGRLLLRRVRAIAVHLVLFAALGAAVGAVTTAAFGATLSGVTGTVGHLGSVTYAVNIACGALAVPLGWWHVAARVVGSPHPRRRAQAPRSGAAVDIATENEVADRLRARQSEG
;
A
#
# COMPACT_ATOMS: atom_id res chain seq x y z
N MET A 1 -24.61 -5.25 -0.67
CA MET A 1 -24.36 -5.42 -2.12
C MET A 1 -22.84 -5.48 -2.35
N SER A 2 -22.31 -6.61 -2.81
CA SER A 2 -20.90 -6.72 -3.19
C SER A 2 -20.74 -6.27 -4.64
N THR A 3 -20.18 -5.08 -4.87
CA THR A 3 -19.80 -4.63 -6.21
C THR A 3 -18.81 -5.63 -6.81
N PRO A 4 -18.97 -6.04 -8.09
CA PRO A 4 -18.01 -6.90 -8.77
C PRO A 4 -16.60 -6.32 -8.62
N THR A 5 -15.65 -7.14 -8.19
CA THR A 5 -14.26 -6.70 -8.07
C THR A 5 -13.73 -6.42 -9.49
N PRO A 6 -13.20 -5.22 -9.80
CA PRO A 6 -12.75 -4.87 -11.15
C PRO A 6 -11.50 -5.63 -11.62
N ARG A 7 -10.98 -6.57 -10.82
CA ARG A 7 -9.77 -7.33 -11.11
C ARG A 7 -10.07 -8.41 -12.13
N SER A 8 -9.30 -8.44 -13.20
CA SER A 8 -9.37 -9.46 -14.26
C SER A 8 -7.98 -10.08 -14.49
N HIS A 9 -7.88 -11.14 -15.29
CA HIS A 9 -6.58 -11.71 -15.67
C HIS A 9 -5.68 -10.68 -16.36
N ALA A 10 -6.28 -9.75 -17.13
CA ALA A 10 -5.60 -8.68 -17.85
C ALA A 10 -5.25 -7.48 -16.94
N GLU A 11 -6.04 -7.23 -15.90
CA GLU A 11 -5.82 -6.15 -14.92
C GLU A 11 -5.80 -6.71 -13.48
N PRO A 12 -4.72 -7.42 -13.11
CA PRO A 12 -4.62 -8.09 -11.81
C PRO A 12 -4.59 -7.10 -10.64
N MET A 13 -4.11 -5.87 -10.87
CA MET A 13 -3.95 -4.81 -9.85
C MET A 13 -4.88 -3.62 -10.10
N ALA A 14 -6.09 -3.86 -10.62
CA ALA A 14 -7.12 -2.82 -10.71
C ALA A 14 -7.62 -2.42 -9.30
N PHE A 15 -6.91 -1.49 -8.66
CA PHE A 15 -7.30 -0.94 -7.36
C PHE A 15 -8.55 -0.06 -7.49
N THR A 16 -9.42 -0.16 -6.48
CA THR A 16 -10.59 0.73 -6.35
C THR A 16 -10.17 2.09 -5.78
N GLY A 17 -11.02 3.11 -5.93
CA GLY A 17 -10.77 4.43 -5.32
C GLY A 17 -10.67 4.37 -3.79
N ILE A 18 -11.43 3.47 -3.15
CA ILE A 18 -11.37 3.26 -1.69
C ILE A 18 -10.02 2.65 -1.28
N GLU A 19 -9.54 1.65 -2.02
CA GLU A 19 -8.21 1.07 -1.76
C GLU A 19 -7.11 2.11 -1.96
N PHE A 20 -7.24 2.95 -2.98
CA PHE A 20 -6.33 4.05 -3.21
C PHE A 20 -6.31 5.01 -2.01
N PHE A 21 -7.48 5.45 -1.55
CA PHE A 21 -7.61 6.36 -0.40
C PHE A 21 -7.03 5.76 0.89
N ARG A 22 -7.28 4.47 1.15
CA ARG A 22 -6.69 3.76 2.30
C ARG A 22 -5.17 3.72 2.22
N GLY A 23 -4.63 3.52 1.03
CA GLY A 23 -3.18 3.51 0.82
C GLY A 23 -2.57 4.90 0.97
N ALA A 24 -3.29 5.95 0.55
CA ALA A 24 -2.88 7.34 0.76
C ALA A 24 -2.82 7.69 2.25
N ILE A 25 -3.85 7.30 3.03
CA ILE A 25 -3.83 7.46 4.50
C ILE A 25 -2.67 6.69 5.12
N ALA A 26 -2.44 5.43 4.71
CA ALA A 26 -1.35 4.63 5.24
C ALA A 26 0.02 5.27 4.92
N ALA A 27 0.22 5.75 3.70
CA ALA A 27 1.43 6.45 3.30
C ALA A 27 1.62 7.76 4.08
N TRP A 28 0.55 8.52 4.30
CA TRP A 28 0.57 9.74 5.14
C TRP A 28 1.00 9.43 6.58
N LEU A 29 0.43 8.39 7.20
CA LEU A 29 0.81 7.96 8.55
C LEU A 29 2.28 7.52 8.61
N TRP A 30 2.74 6.73 7.63
CA TRP A 30 4.14 6.32 7.55
C TRP A 30 5.08 7.50 7.35
N ALA A 31 4.72 8.45 6.47
CA ALA A 31 5.53 9.64 6.22
C ALA A 31 5.64 10.49 7.49
N LEU A 32 4.54 10.70 8.20
CA LEU A 32 4.53 11.46 9.45
C LEU A 32 5.37 10.77 10.52
N GLY A 33 5.17 9.46 10.72
CA GLY A 33 5.92 8.68 11.71
C GLY A 33 7.42 8.61 11.41
N LEU A 34 7.80 8.28 10.18
CA LEU A 34 9.21 8.19 9.77
C LEU A 34 9.92 9.53 9.81
N THR A 35 9.27 10.60 9.36
CA THR A 35 9.85 11.95 9.39
C THR A 35 10.05 12.41 10.84
N THR A 36 9.02 12.24 11.69
CA THR A 36 9.10 12.58 13.13
C THR A 36 10.22 11.79 13.81
N LEU A 37 10.32 10.48 13.55
CA LEU A 37 11.37 9.63 14.13
C LEU A 37 12.76 10.02 13.61
N GLY A 38 12.91 10.25 12.30
CA GLY A 38 14.17 10.67 11.69
C GLY A 38 14.71 11.96 12.32
N TRP A 39 13.84 12.96 12.50
CA TRP A 39 14.21 14.21 13.15
C TRP A 39 14.41 14.10 14.66
N ALA A 40 13.67 13.22 15.34
CA ALA A 40 13.95 12.92 16.74
C ALA A 40 15.37 12.36 16.94
N VAL A 41 15.83 11.51 16.02
CA VAL A 41 17.20 10.98 16.04
C VAL A 41 18.24 12.05 15.72
N VAL A 42 18.04 12.82 14.64
CA VAL A 42 19.02 13.79 14.15
C VAL A 42 19.18 15.01 15.08
N ALA A 43 18.09 15.46 15.71
CA ALA A 43 18.07 16.67 16.53
C ALA A 43 17.75 16.37 18.01
N ALA A 44 18.26 15.25 18.53
CA ALA A 44 18.29 14.89 19.95
C ALA A 44 16.93 15.04 20.68
N GLY A 45 15.88 14.44 20.13
CA GLY A 45 14.55 14.34 20.74
C GLY A 45 13.65 15.56 20.52
N ILE A 46 14.11 16.77 20.84
CA ILE A 46 13.32 18.01 20.65
C ILE A 46 12.94 18.21 19.17
N GLY A 47 13.86 17.82 18.27
CA GLY A 47 13.60 17.84 16.83
C GLY A 47 12.37 17.03 16.40
N GLY A 48 11.99 15.98 17.14
CA GLY A 48 10.81 15.18 16.84
C GLY A 48 9.50 15.96 17.07
N ILE A 49 9.40 16.70 18.16
CA ILE A 49 8.19 17.50 18.47
C ILE A 49 8.05 18.64 17.46
N ILE A 50 9.15 19.35 17.18
CA ILE A 50 9.18 20.41 16.17
C ILE A 50 8.81 19.83 14.80
N ALA A 51 9.41 18.70 14.43
CA ALA A 51 9.06 18.01 13.20
C ALA A 51 7.59 17.62 13.16
N LEU A 52 6.96 17.16 14.24
CA LEU A 52 5.54 16.84 14.20
C LEU A 52 4.67 18.08 13.90
N ILE A 53 4.96 19.22 14.53
CA ILE A 53 4.23 20.48 14.33
C ILE A 53 4.34 20.96 12.86
N TYR A 54 5.54 20.94 12.29
CA TYR A 54 5.79 21.46 10.94
C TYR A 54 5.59 20.43 9.82
N ALA A 55 5.91 19.16 10.08
CA ALA A 55 5.75 18.08 9.11
C ALA A 55 4.29 17.72 8.92
N THR A 56 3.41 17.82 9.93
CA THR A 56 1.98 17.51 9.76
C THR A 56 1.34 18.32 8.62
N PRO A 57 1.40 19.67 8.59
CA PRO A 57 0.84 20.43 7.48
C PRO A 57 1.59 20.19 6.16
N ALA A 58 2.93 20.08 6.19
CA ALA A 58 3.73 19.85 4.99
C ALA A 58 3.43 18.49 4.32
N VAL A 59 3.41 17.41 5.10
CA VAL A 59 3.09 16.04 4.65
C VAL A 59 1.65 15.94 4.19
N THR A 60 0.72 16.65 4.84
CA THR A 60 -0.69 16.71 4.40
C THR A 60 -0.80 17.40 3.05
N ALA A 61 -0.19 18.58 2.87
CA ALA A 61 -0.19 19.29 1.59
C ALA A 61 0.46 18.44 0.48
N ALA A 62 1.62 17.83 0.77
CA ALA A 62 2.29 16.93 -0.16
C ALA A 62 1.41 15.74 -0.54
N THR A 63 0.74 15.11 0.43
CA THR A 63 -0.14 13.96 0.17
C THR A 63 -1.30 14.37 -0.74
N VAL A 64 -1.93 15.52 -0.52
CA VAL A 64 -3.02 16.02 -1.37
C VAL A 64 -2.52 16.31 -2.80
N LEU A 65 -1.41 17.03 -2.93
CA LEU A 65 -0.86 17.42 -4.24
C LEU A 65 -0.39 16.21 -5.05
N PHE A 66 0.31 15.27 -4.41
CA PHE A 66 0.89 14.11 -5.08
C PHE A 66 -0.06 12.91 -5.14
N ALA A 67 -1.22 12.93 -4.46
CA ALA A 67 -2.25 11.90 -4.61
C ALA A 67 -2.70 11.76 -6.06
N VAL A 68 -2.86 12.87 -6.79
CA VAL A 68 -3.25 12.83 -8.21
C VAL A 68 -2.21 12.10 -9.05
N VAL A 69 -0.92 12.38 -8.82
CA VAL A 69 0.20 11.74 -9.51
C VAL A 69 0.27 10.25 -9.17
N ALA A 70 0.16 9.90 -7.89
CA ALA A 70 0.13 8.52 -7.42
C ALA A 70 -1.05 7.74 -8.02
N TRP A 71 -2.22 8.39 -8.12
CA TRP A 71 -3.41 7.80 -8.72
C TRP A 71 -3.24 7.57 -10.21
N ALA A 72 -2.69 8.54 -10.94
CA ALA A 72 -2.39 8.40 -12.36
C ALA A 72 -1.37 7.29 -12.60
N LEU A 73 -0.30 7.21 -11.81
CA LEU A 73 0.71 6.15 -11.85
C LEU A 73 0.07 4.77 -11.64
N GLY A 74 -0.76 4.64 -10.60
CA GLY A 74 -1.53 3.43 -10.30
C GLY A 74 -2.49 3.03 -11.42
N ARG A 75 -3.16 4.01 -12.03
CA ARG A 75 -4.20 3.79 -13.05
C ARG A 75 -3.66 3.51 -14.44
N LEU A 76 -2.62 4.22 -14.86
CA LEU A 76 -2.13 4.18 -16.25
C LEU A 76 -1.07 3.11 -16.45
N LEU A 77 -0.11 3.01 -15.52
CA LEU A 77 1.09 2.20 -15.72
C LEU A 77 1.00 0.84 -15.02
N LEU A 78 0.40 0.83 -13.84
CA LEU A 78 0.56 -0.29 -12.91
C LEU A 78 -0.55 -1.36 -13.01
N ARG A 79 -1.72 -1.04 -13.59
CA ARG A 79 -2.86 -1.98 -13.66
C ARG A 79 -2.55 -3.32 -14.30
N ARG A 80 -1.64 -3.33 -15.29
CA ARG A 80 -1.26 -4.52 -16.07
C ARG A 80 -0.04 -5.26 -15.50
N VAL A 81 0.70 -4.63 -14.60
CA VAL A 81 1.94 -5.19 -14.06
C VAL A 81 1.59 -6.11 -12.89
N ARG A 82 1.99 -7.38 -12.95
CA ARG A 82 1.80 -8.33 -11.83
C ARG A 82 2.87 -8.22 -10.75
N ALA A 83 4.06 -7.75 -11.14
CA ALA A 83 5.21 -7.68 -10.24
C ALA A 83 5.01 -6.59 -9.19
N ILE A 84 4.82 -7.00 -7.93
CA ILE A 84 4.70 -6.08 -6.79
C ILE A 84 5.99 -5.28 -6.60
N ALA A 85 7.16 -5.85 -6.90
CA ALA A 85 8.45 -5.16 -6.84
C ALA A 85 8.48 -3.89 -7.69
N VAL A 86 7.91 -3.93 -8.91
CA VAL A 86 7.85 -2.75 -9.79
C VAL A 86 7.02 -1.63 -9.18
N HIS A 87 5.91 -1.98 -8.51
CA HIS A 87 5.09 -1.00 -7.80
C HIS A 87 5.89 -0.36 -6.67
N LEU A 88 6.57 -1.17 -5.85
CA LEU A 88 7.37 -0.67 -4.73
C LEU A 88 8.49 0.25 -5.20
N VAL A 89 9.20 -0.10 -6.28
CA VAL A 89 10.26 0.75 -6.85
C VAL A 89 9.70 2.08 -7.36
N LEU A 90 8.60 2.06 -8.12
CA LEU A 90 8.00 3.28 -8.65
C LEU A 90 7.42 4.17 -7.54
N PHE A 91 6.79 3.59 -6.52
CA PHE A 91 6.29 4.33 -5.37
C PHE A 91 7.42 4.85 -4.48
N ALA A 92 8.53 4.11 -4.35
CA ALA A 92 9.72 4.59 -3.66
C ALA A 92 10.34 5.79 -4.40
N ALA A 93 10.47 5.71 -5.73
CA ALA A 93 10.97 6.82 -6.55
C ALA A 93 10.06 8.05 -6.45
N LEU A 94 8.73 7.85 -6.49
CA LEU A 94 7.76 8.93 -6.26
C LEU A 94 7.94 9.53 -4.86
N GLY A 95 8.03 8.71 -3.82
CA GLY A 95 8.23 9.16 -2.45
C GLY A 95 9.53 9.94 -2.26
N ALA A 96 10.62 9.51 -2.88
CA ALA A 96 11.88 10.23 -2.90
C ALA A 96 11.74 11.62 -3.54
N ALA A 97 11.06 11.69 -4.70
CA ALA A 97 10.80 12.95 -5.39
C ALA A 97 9.93 13.89 -4.56
N VAL A 98 8.88 13.37 -3.90
CA VAL A 98 8.04 14.15 -2.97
C VAL A 98 8.89 14.69 -1.82
N GLY A 99 9.70 13.84 -1.18
CA GLY A 99 10.60 14.26 -0.10
C GLY A 99 11.55 15.38 -0.52
N ALA A 100 12.15 15.27 -1.71
CA ALA A 100 13.03 16.29 -2.27
C ALA A 100 12.29 17.61 -2.54
N VAL A 101 11.16 17.56 -3.27
CA VAL A 101 10.38 18.73 -3.66
C VAL A 101 9.81 19.45 -2.43
N THR A 102 9.22 18.71 -1.48
CA THR A 102 8.67 19.29 -0.26
C THR A 102 9.76 19.92 0.61
N THR A 103 10.94 19.30 0.70
CA THR A 103 12.09 19.87 1.43
C THR A 103 12.57 21.16 0.78
N ALA A 104 12.70 21.17 -0.54
CA ALA A 104 13.11 22.37 -1.29
C ALA A 104 12.11 23.51 -1.14
N ALA A 105 10.81 23.23 -1.27
CA ALA A 105 9.75 24.22 -1.11
C ALA A 105 9.72 24.78 0.33
N PHE A 106 9.86 23.92 1.33
CA PHE A 106 9.93 24.33 2.73
C PHE A 106 11.16 25.21 3.00
N GLY A 107 12.33 24.82 2.49
CA GLY A 107 13.56 25.61 2.59
C GLY A 107 13.47 26.97 1.92
N ALA A 108 12.87 27.05 0.73
CA ALA A 108 12.62 28.31 0.03
C ALA A 108 11.67 29.23 0.84
N THR A 109 10.62 28.65 1.43
CA THR A 109 9.65 29.38 2.25
C THR A 109 10.31 29.95 3.50
N LEU A 110 11.10 29.13 4.22
CA LEU A 110 11.83 29.58 5.42
C LEU A 110 12.87 30.65 5.09
N SER A 111 13.64 30.45 4.02
CA SER A 111 14.68 31.42 3.61
C SER A 111 14.08 32.79 3.26
N GLY A 112 12.90 32.79 2.63
CA GLY A 112 12.16 34.03 2.34
C GLY A 112 11.66 34.74 3.59
N VAL A 113 11.35 34.00 4.67
CA VAL A 113 10.88 34.57 5.94
C VAL A 113 12.04 35.07 6.81
N THR A 114 13.16 34.36 6.85
CA THR A 114 14.28 34.69 7.76
C THR A 114 15.39 35.52 7.11
N GLY A 115 15.33 35.79 5.80
CA GLY A 115 16.36 36.52 5.05
C GLY A 115 17.72 35.81 5.00
N THR A 116 17.80 34.59 5.54
CA THR A 116 18.98 33.73 5.52
C THR A 116 18.80 32.75 4.38
N VAL A 117 19.75 32.68 3.45
CA VAL A 117 19.81 31.62 2.44
C VAL A 117 20.17 30.34 3.19
N GLY A 118 19.16 29.70 3.76
CA GLY A 118 19.33 28.47 4.51
C GLY A 118 19.68 27.39 3.54
N HIS A 119 20.97 27.07 3.41
CA HIS A 119 21.38 25.75 2.97
C HIS A 119 20.82 24.75 4.00
N LEU A 120 19.57 24.30 3.79
CA LEU A 120 19.09 23.08 4.40
C LEU A 120 20.15 22.03 4.07
N GLY A 121 20.88 21.60 5.11
CA GLY A 121 22.08 20.80 4.92
C GLY A 121 21.76 19.53 4.14
N SER A 122 22.78 18.92 3.53
CA SER A 122 22.68 17.62 2.86
C SER A 122 21.96 16.57 3.72
N VAL A 123 22.08 16.66 5.05
CA VAL A 123 21.38 15.83 6.04
C VAL A 123 19.85 16.01 5.98
N THR A 124 19.33 17.23 5.90
CA THR A 124 17.88 17.48 5.82
C THR A 124 17.27 16.83 4.58
N TYR A 125 17.92 17.02 3.43
CA TYR A 125 17.51 16.38 2.19
C TYR A 125 17.59 14.85 2.30
N ALA A 126 18.71 14.32 2.80
CA ALA A 126 18.89 12.88 2.94
C ALA A 126 17.80 12.23 3.81
N VAL A 127 17.49 12.83 4.96
CA VAL A 127 16.44 12.34 5.87
C VAL A 127 15.07 12.37 5.18
N ASN A 128 14.65 13.51 4.66
CA ASN A 128 13.30 13.65 4.10
C ASN A 128 13.12 12.83 2.80
N ILE A 129 14.15 12.73 1.96
CA ILE A 129 14.13 11.87 0.76
C ILE A 129 14.02 10.40 1.18
N ALA A 130 14.82 9.95 2.15
CA ALA A 130 14.79 8.57 2.62
C ALA A 130 13.44 8.23 3.27
N CYS A 131 12.92 9.09 4.15
CA CYS A 131 11.62 8.93 4.77
C CYS A 131 10.50 8.86 3.72
N GLY A 132 10.50 9.76 2.73
CA GLY A 132 9.55 9.74 1.63
C GLY A 132 9.64 8.47 0.79
N ALA A 133 10.85 8.06 0.43
CA ALA A 133 11.13 6.86 -0.35
C ALA A 133 10.65 5.56 0.33
N LEU A 134 10.63 5.53 1.67
CA LEU A 134 10.12 4.40 2.44
C LEU A 134 8.61 4.49 2.69
N ALA A 135 8.11 5.67 3.02
CA ALA A 135 6.73 5.86 3.46
C ALA A 135 5.69 5.45 2.39
N VAL A 136 5.89 5.89 1.16
CA VAL A 136 4.94 5.64 0.06
C VAL A 136 4.83 4.14 -0.26
N PRO A 137 5.92 3.39 -0.53
CA PRO A 137 5.82 1.97 -0.80
C PRO A 137 5.33 1.17 0.42
N LEU A 138 5.68 1.55 1.65
CA LEU A 138 5.17 0.87 2.87
C LEU A 138 3.66 1.05 3.04
N GLY A 139 3.15 2.27 2.80
CA GLY A 139 1.71 2.54 2.80
C GLY A 139 0.98 1.71 1.75
N TRP A 140 1.57 1.59 0.55
CA TRP A 140 0.99 0.79 -0.53
C TRP A 140 1.05 -0.71 -0.28
N TRP A 141 2.17 -1.20 0.22
CA TRP A 141 2.35 -2.60 0.59
C TRP A 141 1.30 -3.04 1.61
N HIS A 142 1.01 -2.22 2.62
CA HIS A 142 -0.01 -2.51 3.62
C HIS A 142 -1.40 -2.76 3.03
N VAL A 143 -1.77 -2.02 1.99
CA VAL A 143 -3.06 -2.21 1.29
C VAL A 143 -2.99 -3.39 0.33
N ALA A 144 -1.92 -3.49 -0.45
CA ALA A 144 -1.73 -4.57 -1.42
C ALA A 144 -1.68 -5.95 -0.75
N ALA A 145 -0.97 -6.09 0.37
CA ALA A 145 -0.86 -7.36 1.12
C ALA A 145 -2.22 -7.88 1.59
N ARG A 146 -3.12 -6.99 2.03
CA ARG A 146 -4.50 -7.37 2.44
C ARG A 146 -5.33 -7.87 1.26
N VAL A 147 -5.12 -7.30 0.08
CA VAL A 147 -5.84 -7.67 -1.14
C VAL A 147 -5.31 -8.99 -1.69
N VAL A 148 -3.99 -9.15 -1.79
CA VAL A 148 -3.35 -10.36 -2.33
C VAL A 148 -3.54 -11.56 -1.40
N GLY A 149 -3.53 -11.34 -0.09
CA GLY A 149 -3.74 -12.40 0.91
C GLY A 149 -5.20 -12.84 1.07
N SER A 150 -6.17 -12.13 0.51
CA SER A 150 -7.59 -12.51 0.62
C SER A 150 -7.91 -13.61 -0.40
N PRO A 151 -8.30 -14.83 0.03
CA PRO A 151 -8.65 -15.91 -0.87
C PRO A 151 -9.75 -15.47 -1.83
N HIS A 152 -9.52 -15.65 -3.13
CA HIS A 152 -10.47 -15.24 -4.16
C HIS A 152 -11.85 -15.87 -3.85
N PRO A 153 -12.94 -15.09 -3.72
CA PRO A 153 -14.24 -15.63 -3.29
C PRO A 153 -14.77 -16.75 -4.20
N ARG A 154 -14.33 -16.82 -5.46
CA ARG A 154 -14.60 -17.95 -6.36
C ARG A 154 -14.07 -19.28 -5.82
N ARG A 155 -12.90 -19.29 -5.20
CA ARG A 155 -12.33 -20.49 -4.58
C ARG A 155 -13.08 -20.90 -3.30
N ARG A 156 -13.78 -19.96 -2.65
CA ARG A 156 -14.65 -20.23 -1.50
C ARG A 156 -16.05 -20.71 -1.90
N ALA A 157 -16.55 -20.25 -3.06
CA ALA A 157 -17.79 -20.75 -3.66
C ALA A 157 -17.60 -22.12 -4.34
N GLN A 158 -16.39 -22.44 -4.80
CA GLN A 158 -16.01 -23.74 -5.35
C GLN A 158 -15.33 -24.67 -4.35
N ALA A 159 -15.00 -24.21 -3.14
CA ALA A 159 -14.66 -25.14 -2.07
C ALA A 159 -15.90 -26.00 -1.88
N PRO A 160 -15.83 -27.33 -2.14
CA PRO A 160 -16.99 -28.19 -1.99
C PRO A 160 -17.51 -27.93 -0.58
N ARG A 161 -18.77 -27.51 -0.47
CA ARG A 161 -19.46 -27.48 0.82
C ARG A 161 -19.13 -28.82 1.44
N SER A 162 -18.48 -28.84 2.59
CA SER A 162 -18.03 -30.06 3.27
C SER A 162 -19.14 -31.15 3.30
N GLY A 163 -20.42 -30.74 3.29
CA GLY A 163 -21.56 -31.64 3.10
C GLY A 163 -21.60 -32.44 1.79
N ALA A 164 -21.23 -31.89 0.63
CA ALA A 164 -21.23 -32.63 -0.66
C ALA A 164 -20.07 -33.62 -0.78
N ALA A 165 -18.94 -33.35 -0.11
CA ALA A 165 -17.83 -34.31 -0.03
C ALA A 165 -18.17 -35.48 0.93
N VAL A 166 -18.92 -35.19 2.00
CA VAL A 166 -19.51 -36.22 2.86
C VAL A 166 -20.53 -37.04 2.08
N ASP A 167 -21.41 -36.39 1.30
CA ASP A 167 -22.45 -37.08 0.52
C ASP A 167 -21.87 -38.09 -0.48
N ILE A 168 -20.86 -37.68 -1.27
CA ILE A 168 -20.19 -38.55 -2.25
C ILE A 168 -19.44 -39.71 -1.57
N ALA A 169 -18.87 -39.50 -0.38
CA ALA A 169 -18.22 -40.57 0.37
C ALA A 169 -19.24 -41.61 0.85
N THR A 170 -20.40 -41.18 1.37
CA THR A 170 -21.50 -42.08 1.74
C THR A 170 -22.10 -42.78 0.53
N GLU A 171 -22.27 -42.09 -0.60
CA GLU A 171 -22.85 -42.65 -1.82
C GLU A 171 -21.97 -43.75 -2.42
N ASN A 172 -20.65 -43.55 -2.40
CA ASN A 172 -19.68 -44.58 -2.80
C ASN A 172 -19.67 -45.78 -1.84
N GLU A 173 -19.75 -45.54 -0.52
CA GLU A 173 -19.81 -46.62 0.47
C GLU A 173 -21.08 -47.49 0.29
N VAL A 174 -22.21 -46.87 -0.01
CA VAL A 174 -23.47 -47.59 -0.31
C VAL A 174 -23.35 -48.39 -1.61
N ALA A 175 -22.78 -47.79 -2.66
CA ALA A 175 -22.59 -48.46 -3.95
C ALA A 175 -21.71 -49.72 -3.82
N ASP A 176 -20.64 -49.65 -3.05
CA ASP A 176 -19.74 -50.80 -2.85
C ASP A 176 -20.39 -51.92 -2.03
N ARG A 177 -21.20 -51.59 -1.02
CA ARG A 177 -21.99 -52.60 -0.28
C ARG A 177 -23.02 -53.32 -1.17
N LEU A 178 -23.63 -52.60 -2.11
CA LEU A 178 -24.57 -53.20 -3.06
C LEU A 178 -23.89 -54.16 -4.04
N ARG A 179 -22.71 -53.79 -4.55
CA ARG A 179 -21.90 -54.67 -5.42
C ARG A 179 -21.47 -55.94 -4.70
N ALA A 180 -21.03 -55.83 -3.43
CA ALA A 180 -20.63 -56.98 -2.63
C ALA A 180 -21.79 -57.99 -2.44
N ARG A 181 -23.02 -57.50 -2.19
CA ARG A 181 -24.21 -58.36 -2.08
C ARG A 181 -24.60 -59.04 -3.39
N GLN A 182 -24.39 -58.37 -4.53
CA GLN A 182 -24.69 -58.94 -5.84
C GLN A 182 -23.70 -60.02 -6.26
N SER A 183 -22.47 -60.02 -5.72
CA SER A 183 -21.49 -61.09 -5.98
C SER A 183 -21.69 -62.35 -5.13
N GLU A 184 -22.58 -62.33 -4.13
CA GLU A 184 -22.82 -63.44 -3.20
C GLU A 184 -24.05 -64.30 -3.54
N GLY A 185 -24.83 -63.93 -4.56
CA GLY A 185 -26.04 -64.66 -5.00
C GLY A 185 -25.90 -65.20 -6.42
#